data_AF-A0A5C7PZI3-F1
#
_entry.id   AF-A0A5C7PZI3-F1
#
_cell.length_a   1.000
_cell.length_b   1.000
_cell.length_c   1.000
_cell.angle_alpha   90.00
_cell.angle_beta   90.00
_cell.angle_gamma   90.00
#
_symmetry.space_group_name_H-M   'P 1'
#
loop_
_entity.id
_entity.type
_entity.pdbx_description
1 polymer ?
#
loop_
_entity_poly.entity_id
_entity_poly.type
_entity_poly.pdbx_seq_one_letter_code
_entity_poly.pdbx_strand_id
1 'polypeptide(L)'
;MFGAITGDVIGSVYEHRNVKHKAFPLFDAASRFTDDTVLTLAVAQALLEGEAPGAAMRALHARYPEAGFGPTFRAWIEGGDEASPPKSASNGAAMRISPVAWACDTLDAVCAAAERITVVTHDHPEAVKGAQATAAAVFLARRGAGKAAIRAQIEARFGYDLSVPLDALRPGYAFDLSCAGAVPPAIAQAVWARLDAPLAALARRFCAAYAVPLTASAPSAPA
;
A
#
# COMPACT_ATOMS: atom_id res chain seq x y z
N MET A 1 -4.15 -7.41 -0.11
CA MET A 1 -5.18 -6.38 0.07
C MET A 1 -5.61 -6.22 1.52
N PHE A 2 -6.22 -7.22 2.17
CA PHE A 2 -6.72 -7.06 3.55
C PHE A 2 -5.69 -6.60 4.58
N GLY A 3 -4.43 -7.04 4.48
CA GLY A 3 -3.37 -6.52 5.36
C GLY A 3 -3.13 -5.02 5.23
N ALA A 4 -3.28 -4.44 4.04
CA ALA A 4 -3.18 -3.00 3.82
C ALA A 4 -4.37 -2.27 4.47
N ILE A 5 -5.59 -2.76 4.24
CA ILE A 5 -6.83 -2.23 4.85
C ILE A 5 -6.78 -2.32 6.38
N THR A 6 -6.33 -3.46 6.92
CA THR A 6 -6.14 -3.63 8.37
C THR A 6 -5.10 -2.66 8.91
N GLY A 7 -3.99 -2.47 8.20
CA GLY A 7 -2.94 -1.51 8.58
C GLY A 7 -3.45 -0.07 8.61
N ASP A 8 -4.20 0.34 7.59
CA ASP A 8 -4.87 1.64 7.51
C ASP A 8 -5.80 1.85 8.74
N VAL A 9 -6.78 0.95 8.94
CA VAL A 9 -7.75 1.11 10.03
C VAL A 9 -7.09 1.20 11.40
N ILE A 10 -6.08 0.35 11.66
CA ILE A 10 -5.30 0.37 12.91
C ILE A 10 -4.48 1.66 13.03
N GLY A 11 -3.87 2.12 11.93
CA GLY A 11 -3.01 3.30 11.89
C GLY A 11 -3.75 4.63 11.99
N SER A 12 -5.03 4.67 11.59
CA SER A 12 -5.83 5.90 11.44
C SER A 12 -5.89 6.81 12.68
N VAL A 13 -5.82 6.26 13.90
CA VAL A 13 -5.85 7.04 15.16
C VAL A 13 -4.47 7.56 15.58
N TYR A 14 -3.41 7.03 14.96
CA TYR A 14 -2.01 7.38 15.22
C TYR A 14 -1.41 8.30 14.16
N GLU A 15 -2.16 8.59 13.09
CA GLU A 15 -1.80 9.61 12.11
C GLU A 15 -1.65 10.96 12.83
N HIS A 16 -0.51 11.64 12.62
CA HIS A 16 -0.08 12.84 13.35
C HIS A 16 -0.02 12.71 14.89
N ARG A 17 -0.20 11.51 15.45
CA ARG A 17 -0.12 11.17 16.88
C ARG A 17 0.71 9.90 17.06
N ASN A 18 1.93 9.94 16.52
CA ASN A 18 2.75 8.74 16.37
C ASN A 18 3.15 8.15 17.74
N VAL A 19 3.05 6.83 17.84
CA VAL A 19 3.60 6.05 18.96
C VAL A 19 4.80 5.23 18.47
N LYS A 20 5.86 5.15 19.28
CA LYS A 20 7.09 4.41 18.94
C LYS A 20 7.24 3.09 19.71
N HIS A 21 6.21 2.68 20.45
CA HIS A 21 6.18 1.41 21.19
C HIS A 21 5.21 0.42 20.53
N LYS A 22 5.41 -0.89 20.77
CA LYS A 22 4.56 -1.96 20.22
C LYS A 22 3.32 -2.26 21.08
N ALA A 23 3.26 -1.72 22.29
CA ALA A 23 2.12 -1.90 23.20
C ALA A 23 1.10 -0.79 22.98
N PHE A 24 0.18 -0.98 22.04
CA PHE A 24 -0.91 -0.04 21.76
C PHE A 24 -2.20 -0.80 21.40
N PRO A 25 -3.39 -0.23 21.64
CA PRO A 25 -4.65 -0.81 21.20
C PRO A 25 -4.68 -0.95 19.68
N LEU A 26 -4.91 -2.16 19.16
CA LEU A 26 -5.00 -2.36 17.72
C LEU A 26 -6.27 -1.72 17.14
N PHE A 27 -7.37 -1.76 17.87
CA PHE A 27 -8.63 -1.14 17.48
C PHE A 27 -9.09 -0.22 18.60
N ASP A 28 -9.44 0.99 18.23
CA ASP A 28 -10.05 2.00 19.08
C ASP A 28 -11.45 2.34 18.53
N ALA A 29 -12.33 2.90 19.36
CA ALA A 29 -13.64 3.35 18.89
C ALA A 29 -13.55 4.43 17.79
N ALA A 30 -12.42 5.16 17.73
CA ALA A 30 -12.12 6.13 16.68
C ALA A 30 -11.41 5.54 15.44
N SER A 31 -11.09 4.24 15.44
CA SER A 31 -10.49 3.57 14.27
C SER A 31 -11.45 3.61 13.08
N ARG A 32 -10.95 4.09 11.94
CA ARG A 32 -11.70 4.20 10.67
C ARG A 32 -10.78 3.88 9.50
N PHE A 33 -11.36 3.52 8.36
CA PHE A 33 -10.59 3.46 7.11
C PHE A 33 -10.31 4.89 6.61
N THR A 34 -9.24 5.07 5.83
CA THR A 34 -8.89 6.34 5.18
C THR A 34 -8.90 6.22 3.66
N ASP A 35 -8.38 7.24 2.98
CA ASP A 35 -8.10 7.24 1.55
C ASP A 35 -7.20 6.09 1.11
N ASP A 36 -6.33 5.55 1.98
CA ASP A 36 -5.54 4.33 1.72
C ASP A 36 -6.44 3.15 1.32
N THR A 37 -7.46 2.85 2.14
CA THR A 37 -8.42 1.78 1.85
C THR A 37 -9.27 2.14 0.63
N VAL A 38 -9.80 3.37 0.56
CA VAL A 38 -10.69 3.78 -0.55
C VAL A 38 -9.96 3.65 -1.89
N LEU A 39 -8.74 4.16 -1.98
CA LEU A 39 -7.95 4.09 -3.20
C LEU A 39 -7.41 2.68 -3.47
N THR A 40 -7.14 1.87 -2.45
CA THR A 40 -6.82 0.44 -2.64
C THR A 40 -7.98 -0.28 -3.31
N LEU A 41 -9.22 -0.04 -2.87
CA LEU A 41 -10.41 -0.64 -3.46
C LEU A 41 -10.66 -0.12 -4.87
N ALA A 42 -10.40 1.16 -5.14
CA ALA A 42 -10.52 1.73 -6.48
C ALA A 42 -9.55 1.07 -7.46
N VAL A 43 -8.31 0.83 -7.04
CA VAL A 43 -7.31 0.11 -7.84
C VAL A 43 -7.76 -1.35 -8.08
N ALA A 44 -8.29 -2.02 -7.06
CA ALA A 44 -8.79 -3.38 -7.21
C ALA A 44 -9.97 -3.45 -8.20
N GLN A 45 -10.91 -2.51 -8.10
CA GLN A 45 -12.06 -2.41 -9.01
C GLN A 45 -11.59 -2.19 -10.45
N ALA A 46 -10.72 -1.21 -10.69
CA ALA A 46 -10.19 -0.94 -12.03
C ALA A 46 -9.50 -2.15 -12.66
N LEU A 47 -8.76 -2.93 -11.87
CA LEU A 47 -8.10 -4.16 -12.34
C LEU A 47 -9.09 -5.29 -12.66
N LEU A 48 -10.17 -5.44 -11.90
CA LEU A 48 -11.17 -6.49 -12.09
C LEU A 48 -12.11 -6.19 -13.25
N GLU A 49 -12.51 -4.93 -13.40
CA GLU A 49 -13.50 -4.49 -14.38
C GLU A 49 -12.86 -4.01 -15.69
N GLY A 50 -11.53 -3.90 -15.73
CA GLY A 50 -10.80 -3.40 -16.89
C GLY A 50 -11.00 -1.89 -17.12
N GLU A 51 -11.43 -1.16 -16.09
CA GLU A 51 -11.71 0.27 -16.15
C GLU A 51 -10.43 1.12 -16.06
N ALA A 52 -10.52 2.36 -16.52
CA ALA A 52 -9.45 3.34 -16.33
C ALA A 52 -9.27 3.63 -14.82
N PRO A 53 -8.04 3.53 -14.25
CA PRO A 53 -7.83 3.69 -12.81
C PRO A 53 -8.33 5.04 -12.26
N GLY A 54 -8.22 6.11 -13.05
CA GLY A 54 -8.70 7.44 -12.66
C GLY A 54 -10.22 7.50 -12.48
N ALA A 55 -10.98 6.80 -13.33
CA ALA A 55 -12.43 6.75 -13.24
C ALA A 55 -12.89 6.06 -11.94
N ALA A 56 -12.32 4.89 -11.63
CA ALA A 56 -12.60 4.17 -10.39
C ALA A 56 -12.22 5.00 -9.15
N MET A 57 -11.08 5.70 -9.18
CA MET A 57 -10.66 6.58 -8.08
C MET A 57 -11.63 7.75 -7.88
N ARG A 58 -12.11 8.39 -8.96
CA ARG A 58 -13.12 9.47 -8.89
C ARG A 58 -14.45 8.95 -8.34
N ALA A 59 -14.90 7.79 -8.82
CA ALA A 59 -16.16 7.18 -8.38
C ALA A 59 -16.13 6.84 -6.89
N LEU A 60 -15.06 6.21 -6.39
CA LEU A 60 -14.95 5.87 -4.97
C LEU A 60 -14.74 7.09 -4.09
N HIS A 61 -13.98 8.10 -4.55
CA HIS A 61 -13.89 9.39 -3.86
C HIS A 61 -15.28 10.02 -3.70
N ALA A 62 -16.10 10.06 -4.75
CA ALA A 62 -17.45 10.64 -4.69
C ALA A 62 -18.35 9.96 -3.65
N ARG A 63 -18.13 8.66 -3.41
CA ARG A 63 -18.86 7.88 -2.38
C ARG A 63 -18.32 8.11 -0.97
N TYR A 64 -17.04 8.43 -0.82
CA TYR A 64 -16.36 8.58 0.47
C TYR A 64 -15.50 9.85 0.54
N PRO A 65 -16.05 11.06 0.32
CA PRO A 65 -15.26 12.28 0.16
C PRO A 65 -14.46 12.66 1.42
N GLU A 66 -14.94 12.27 2.59
CA GLU A 66 -14.34 12.60 3.90
C GLU A 66 -13.29 11.57 4.37
N ALA A 67 -12.78 10.72 3.48
CA ALA A 67 -11.82 9.66 3.84
C ALA A 67 -10.40 10.17 4.16
N GLY A 68 -10.11 11.46 3.97
CA GLY A 68 -8.81 12.05 4.36
C GLY A 68 -7.84 12.36 3.20
N PHE A 69 -8.33 12.46 1.96
CA PHE A 69 -7.48 12.65 0.79
C PHE A 69 -6.57 13.89 0.86
N GLY A 70 -5.30 13.68 0.49
CA GLY A 70 -4.31 14.75 0.39
C GLY A 70 -4.72 15.90 -0.56
N PRO A 71 -4.26 17.14 -0.31
CA PRO A 71 -4.69 18.33 -1.06
C PRO A 71 -4.42 18.22 -2.57
N THR A 72 -3.29 17.61 -2.96
CA THR A 72 -2.94 17.39 -4.37
C THR A 72 -3.92 16.45 -5.07
N PHE A 73 -4.37 15.40 -4.39
CA PHE A 73 -5.37 14.48 -4.94
C PHE A 73 -6.73 15.17 -5.07
N ARG A 74 -7.14 15.94 -4.06
CA ARG A 74 -8.40 16.72 -4.12
C ARG A 74 -8.41 17.71 -5.27
N ALA A 75 -7.32 18.45 -5.48
CA ALA A 75 -7.18 19.34 -6.63
C ALA A 75 -7.30 18.60 -7.98
N TRP A 76 -6.75 17.37 -8.08
CA TRP A 76 -6.91 16.53 -9.27
C TRP A 76 -8.36 16.05 -9.47
N ILE A 77 -9.08 15.76 -8.37
CA ILE A 77 -10.51 15.47 -8.42
C ILE A 77 -11.29 16.68 -8.94
N GLU A 78 -11.06 17.86 -8.35
CA GLU A 78 -11.73 19.13 -8.70
C GLU A 78 -11.48 19.55 -10.14
N GLY A 79 -10.30 19.25 -10.70
CA GLY A 79 -9.98 19.53 -12.10
C GLY A 79 -10.70 18.66 -13.14
N GLY A 80 -11.45 17.64 -12.71
CA GLY A 80 -12.23 16.78 -13.62
C GLY A 80 -11.38 15.97 -14.62
N ASP A 81 -11.99 15.51 -15.71
CA ASP A 81 -11.36 14.59 -16.67
C ASP A 81 -10.18 15.21 -17.44
N GLU A 82 -10.13 16.53 -17.54
CA GLU A 82 -9.03 17.28 -18.18
C GLU A 82 -7.84 17.54 -17.24
N ALA A 83 -7.95 17.17 -15.96
CA ALA A 83 -6.89 17.38 -14.98
C ALA A 83 -5.63 16.58 -15.34
N SER A 84 -4.54 17.30 -15.64
CA SER A 84 -3.22 16.70 -15.78
C SER A 84 -2.81 15.97 -14.49
N PRO A 85 -2.15 14.81 -14.59
CA PRO A 85 -1.63 14.13 -13.42
C PRO A 85 -0.67 15.02 -12.61
N PRO A 86 -0.85 15.12 -11.29
CA PRO A 86 0.07 15.86 -10.44
C PRO A 86 1.47 15.22 -10.42
N LYS A 87 2.50 16.05 -10.45
CA LYS A 87 3.92 15.63 -10.31
C LYS A 87 4.31 15.36 -8.85
N SER A 88 3.47 14.63 -8.13
CA SER A 88 3.66 14.33 -6.70
C SER A 88 4.62 13.16 -6.51
N ALA A 89 5.63 13.34 -5.66
CA ALA A 89 6.53 12.28 -5.19
C ALA A 89 6.02 11.54 -3.94
N SER A 90 4.77 11.77 -3.53
CA SER A 90 4.25 11.32 -2.23
C SER A 90 3.92 9.83 -2.16
N ASN A 91 3.90 9.29 -0.94
CA ASN A 91 3.60 7.89 -0.61
C ASN A 91 2.17 7.46 -0.95
N GLY A 92 1.27 8.41 -1.27
CA GLY A 92 -0.07 8.15 -1.79
C GLY A 92 -0.10 7.23 -3.02
N ALA A 93 0.99 7.21 -3.78
CA ALA A 93 1.21 6.24 -4.86
C ALA A 93 1.34 4.80 -4.36
N ALA A 94 2.13 4.58 -3.30
CA ALA A 94 2.51 3.28 -2.80
C ALA A 94 1.43 2.63 -1.90
N MET A 95 0.73 3.41 -1.08
CA MET A 95 -0.21 2.88 -0.07
C MET A 95 -1.35 2.04 -0.66
N ARG A 96 -1.77 2.38 -1.88
CA ARG A 96 -2.93 1.78 -2.57
C ARG A 96 -2.61 0.66 -3.55
N ILE A 97 -1.33 0.36 -3.80
CA ILE A 97 -0.91 -0.44 -4.97
C ILE A 97 -0.98 -1.95 -4.77
N SER A 98 -1.28 -2.41 -3.54
CA SER A 98 -1.26 -3.83 -3.18
C SER A 98 -2.13 -4.77 -4.04
N PRO A 99 -3.24 -4.35 -4.67
CA PRO A 99 -4.01 -5.23 -5.56
C PRO A 99 -3.26 -5.63 -6.84
N VAL A 100 -2.35 -4.81 -7.35
CA VAL A 100 -1.55 -5.11 -8.56
C VAL A 100 -0.76 -6.41 -8.38
N ALA A 101 -0.21 -6.61 -7.19
CA ALA A 101 0.53 -7.83 -6.86
C ALA A 101 -0.33 -9.10 -6.93
N TRP A 102 -1.66 -8.98 -6.91
CA TRP A 102 -2.59 -10.09 -7.04
C TRP A 102 -3.09 -10.30 -8.47
N ALA A 103 -3.25 -9.21 -9.23
CA ALA A 103 -3.76 -9.22 -10.60
C ALA A 103 -2.74 -9.65 -11.67
N CYS A 104 -1.45 -9.70 -11.35
CA CYS A 104 -0.38 -10.01 -12.30
C CYS A 104 0.41 -11.28 -11.92
N ASP A 105 0.95 -11.98 -12.90
CA ASP A 105 1.67 -13.26 -12.71
C ASP A 105 3.19 -13.15 -12.81
N THR A 106 3.70 -12.05 -13.35
CA THR A 106 5.14 -11.79 -13.47
C THR A 106 5.52 -10.48 -12.81
N LEU A 107 6.78 -10.40 -12.35
CA LEU A 107 7.30 -9.22 -11.68
C LEU A 107 7.37 -7.99 -12.62
N ASP A 108 7.54 -8.21 -13.92
CA ASP A 108 7.51 -7.13 -14.92
C ASP A 108 6.08 -6.63 -15.18
N ALA A 109 5.10 -7.54 -15.27
CA ALA A 109 3.70 -7.16 -15.37
C ALA A 109 3.25 -6.37 -14.13
N VAL A 110 3.69 -6.78 -12.93
CA VAL A 110 3.45 -6.04 -11.68
C VAL A 110 3.98 -4.61 -11.78
N CYS A 111 5.22 -4.42 -12.23
CA CYS A 111 5.81 -3.08 -12.31
C CYS A 111 5.16 -2.21 -13.38
N ALA A 112 4.86 -2.78 -14.56
CA ALA A 112 4.16 -2.07 -15.62
C ALA A 112 2.75 -1.65 -15.19
N ALA A 113 1.99 -2.54 -14.54
CA ALA A 113 0.68 -2.20 -14.02
C ALA A 113 0.75 -1.16 -12.89
N ALA A 114 1.72 -1.29 -11.98
CA ALA A 114 1.91 -0.35 -10.90
C ALA A 114 2.22 1.07 -11.41
N GLU A 115 3.07 1.19 -12.42
CA GLU A 115 3.38 2.46 -13.08
C GLU A 115 2.15 3.09 -13.74
N ARG A 116 1.45 2.34 -14.60
CA ARG A 116 0.25 2.82 -15.30
C ARG A 116 -0.82 3.35 -14.35
N ILE A 117 -1.01 2.70 -13.21
CA ILE A 117 -1.98 3.14 -12.19
C ILE A 117 -1.45 4.38 -11.44
N THR A 118 -0.16 4.42 -11.14
CA THR A 118 0.45 5.47 -10.32
C THR A 118 0.48 6.81 -11.04
N VAL A 119 0.90 6.81 -12.31
CA VAL A 119 1.08 8.05 -13.09
C VAL A 119 -0.22 8.82 -13.31
N VAL A 120 -1.39 8.24 -13.04
CA VAL A 120 -2.69 8.94 -13.11
C VAL A 120 -2.79 10.08 -12.10
N THR A 121 -2.15 9.94 -10.94
CA THR A 121 -2.21 10.97 -9.86
C THR A 121 -0.85 11.35 -9.29
N HIS A 122 0.20 10.63 -9.66
CA HIS A 122 1.57 10.82 -9.20
C HIS A 122 2.54 10.60 -10.37
N ASP A 123 2.61 11.57 -11.27
CA ASP A 123 3.55 11.60 -12.40
C ASP A 123 4.93 12.08 -11.93
N HIS A 124 5.58 11.25 -11.10
CA HIS A 124 6.92 11.50 -10.58
C HIS A 124 7.72 10.20 -10.49
N PRO A 125 8.99 10.16 -10.94
CA PRO A 125 9.81 8.94 -10.93
C PRO A 125 9.89 8.26 -9.56
N GLU A 126 10.07 9.04 -8.48
CA GLU A 126 10.09 8.48 -7.12
C GLU A 126 8.75 7.89 -6.66
N ALA A 127 7.63 8.44 -7.11
CA ALA A 127 6.33 7.87 -6.78
C ALA A 127 6.11 6.54 -7.49
N VAL A 128 6.44 6.47 -8.78
CA VAL A 128 6.42 5.24 -9.58
C VAL A 128 7.34 4.20 -8.95
N LYS A 129 8.56 4.58 -8.59
CA LYS A 129 9.54 3.70 -7.93
C LYS A 129 9.00 3.14 -6.62
N GLY A 130 8.40 3.97 -5.79
CA GLY A 130 7.81 3.55 -4.52
C GLY A 130 6.63 2.59 -4.68
N ALA A 131 5.75 2.86 -5.64
CA ALA A 131 4.63 1.99 -5.97
C ALA A 131 5.08 0.65 -6.55
N GLN A 132 6.02 0.66 -7.50
CA GLN A 132 6.60 -0.55 -8.08
C GLN A 132 7.31 -1.40 -7.02
N ALA A 133 8.13 -0.80 -6.16
CA ALA A 133 8.82 -1.51 -5.08
C ALA A 133 7.83 -2.15 -4.09
N THR A 134 6.77 -1.43 -3.73
CA THR A 134 5.72 -1.94 -2.83
C THR A 134 4.98 -3.11 -3.47
N ALA A 135 4.52 -2.97 -4.71
CA ALA A 135 3.83 -4.03 -5.44
C ALA A 135 4.73 -5.27 -5.65
N ALA A 136 6.00 -5.06 -6.02
CA ALA A 136 7.01 -6.10 -6.15
C ALA A 136 7.23 -6.88 -4.85
N ALA A 137 7.38 -6.17 -3.73
CA ALA A 137 7.57 -6.81 -2.42
C ALA A 137 6.36 -7.68 -2.03
N VAL A 138 5.13 -7.19 -2.28
CA VAL A 138 3.90 -7.98 -2.05
C VAL A 138 3.84 -9.18 -2.98
N PHE A 139 4.18 -9.04 -4.26
CA PHE A 139 4.17 -10.11 -5.25
C PHE A 139 5.17 -11.21 -4.89
N LEU A 140 6.42 -10.85 -4.61
CA LEU A 140 7.47 -11.81 -4.24
C LEU A 140 7.08 -12.59 -2.99
N ALA A 141 6.55 -11.90 -1.98
CA ALA A 141 6.09 -12.53 -0.76
C ALA A 141 4.86 -13.43 -0.98
N ARG A 142 3.95 -13.08 -1.91
CA ARG A 142 2.85 -13.96 -2.34
C ARG A 142 3.37 -15.23 -3.02
N ARG A 143 4.48 -15.14 -3.75
CA ARG A 143 5.16 -16.28 -4.40
C ARG A 143 6.05 -17.09 -3.45
N GLY A 144 6.03 -16.80 -2.15
CA GLY A 144 6.77 -17.55 -1.13
C GLY A 144 8.24 -17.13 -0.96
N ALA A 145 8.67 -16.01 -1.55
CA ALA A 145 10.03 -15.52 -1.36
C ALA A 145 10.30 -15.16 0.11
N GLY A 146 11.46 -15.58 0.63
CA GLY A 146 11.92 -15.23 1.97
C GLY A 146 12.40 -13.78 2.08
N LYS A 147 12.60 -13.31 3.32
CA LYS A 147 12.99 -11.93 3.63
C LYS A 147 14.23 -11.44 2.86
N ALA A 148 15.29 -12.23 2.88
CA ALA A 148 16.56 -11.88 2.24
C ALA A 148 16.40 -11.77 0.71
N ALA A 149 15.61 -12.66 0.10
CA ALA A 149 15.35 -12.62 -1.34
C ALA A 149 14.51 -11.40 -1.74
N ILE A 150 13.46 -11.08 -0.97
CA ILE A 150 12.67 -9.86 -1.21
C ILE A 150 13.55 -8.63 -1.10
N ARG A 151 14.32 -8.52 0.00
CA ARG A 151 15.25 -7.42 0.21
C ARG A 151 16.20 -7.25 -0.98
N ALA A 152 16.94 -8.29 -1.34
CA ALA A 152 17.91 -8.24 -2.44
C ALA A 152 17.26 -7.81 -3.76
N GLN A 153 16.06 -8.30 -4.06
CA GLN A 153 15.33 -7.92 -5.28
C GLN A 153 14.92 -6.45 -5.28
N ILE A 154 14.43 -5.93 -4.15
CA ILE A 154 14.02 -4.52 -4.04
C ILE A 154 15.24 -3.58 -4.09
N GLU A 155 16.32 -3.90 -3.37
CA GLU A 155 17.55 -3.11 -3.39
C GLU A 155 18.17 -3.09 -4.79
N ALA A 156 18.29 -4.25 -5.45
CA ALA A 156 18.88 -4.35 -6.79
C ALA A 156 18.07 -3.62 -7.87
N ARG A 157 16.74 -3.67 -7.79
CA ARG A 157 15.88 -3.12 -8.85
C ARG A 157 15.57 -1.63 -8.67
N PHE A 158 15.46 -1.17 -7.43
CA PHE A 158 14.97 0.19 -7.13
C PHE A 158 15.99 1.06 -6.39
N GLY A 159 17.14 0.51 -6.01
CA GLY A 159 18.20 1.26 -5.33
C GLY A 159 17.84 1.75 -3.92
N TYR A 160 16.77 1.20 -3.32
CA TYR A 160 16.44 1.49 -1.93
C TYR A 160 17.42 0.79 -1.00
N ASP A 161 17.78 1.45 0.12
CA ASP A 161 18.53 0.81 1.20
C ASP A 161 17.55 0.23 2.21
N LEU A 162 17.47 -1.10 2.25
CA LEU A 162 16.65 -1.85 3.21
C LEU A 162 17.51 -2.53 4.28
N SER A 163 18.79 -2.19 4.34
CA SER A 163 19.76 -2.78 5.27
C SER A 163 19.60 -2.26 6.70
N VAL A 164 19.08 -1.04 6.86
CA VAL A 164 19.05 -0.33 8.14
C VAL A 164 17.99 -0.95 9.07
N PRO A 165 18.38 -1.63 10.17
CA PRO A 165 17.42 -2.29 11.05
C PRO A 165 16.39 -1.33 11.61
N LEU A 166 15.15 -1.79 11.77
CA LEU A 166 14.05 -0.95 12.26
C LEU A 166 14.33 -0.32 13.64
N ASP A 167 15.02 -1.04 14.53
CA ASP A 167 15.35 -0.51 15.87
C ASP A 167 16.39 0.62 15.81
N ALA A 168 17.20 0.69 14.75
CA ALA A 168 18.08 1.83 14.49
C ALA A 168 17.32 3.01 13.85
N LEU A 169 16.33 2.74 13.00
CA LEU A 169 15.50 3.78 12.36
C LEU A 169 14.52 4.45 13.33
N ARG A 170 13.87 3.67 14.20
CA ARG A 170 12.70 4.12 14.99
C ARG A 170 12.97 5.36 15.87
N PRO A 171 14.12 5.50 16.57
CA PRO A 171 14.38 6.67 17.42
C PRO A 171 14.38 7.98 16.62
N GLY A 172 15.01 7.98 15.43
CA GLY A 172 15.17 9.17 14.59
C GLY A 172 14.06 9.40 13.56
N TYR A 173 13.23 8.38 13.27
CA TYR A 173 12.18 8.52 12.27
C TYR A 173 11.12 9.56 12.68
N ALA A 174 10.80 10.43 11.73
CA ALA A 174 9.73 11.41 11.79
C ALA A 174 8.80 11.22 10.58
N PHE A 175 7.58 11.74 10.68
CA PHE A 175 6.60 11.65 9.61
C PHE A 175 7.16 12.23 8.30
N ASP A 176 7.09 11.43 7.22
CA ASP A 176 7.55 11.80 5.89
C ASP A 176 6.48 11.37 4.86
N LEU A 177 6.05 12.34 4.04
CA LEU A 177 5.03 12.13 3.01
C LEU A 177 5.63 11.60 1.70
N SER A 178 6.95 11.62 1.52
CA SER A 178 7.60 11.20 0.28
C SER A 178 7.70 9.69 0.16
N CYS A 179 7.65 9.17 -1.08
CA CYS A 179 7.97 7.76 -1.32
C CYS A 179 9.39 7.42 -0.86
N ALA A 180 10.36 8.30 -1.10
CA ALA A 180 11.76 8.04 -0.76
C ALA A 180 11.98 7.86 0.76
N GLY A 181 11.31 8.64 1.60
CA GLY A 181 11.42 8.53 3.06
C GLY A 181 10.48 7.52 3.70
N ALA A 182 9.30 7.27 3.13
CA ALA A 182 8.29 6.38 3.73
C ALA A 182 8.35 4.94 3.22
N VAL A 183 8.65 4.70 1.93
CA VAL A 183 8.55 3.36 1.33
C VAL A 183 9.66 2.42 1.80
N PRO A 184 10.96 2.80 1.81
CA PRO A 184 12.00 1.87 2.26
C PRO A 184 11.78 1.39 3.70
N PRO A 185 11.52 2.26 4.70
CA PRO A 185 11.21 1.80 6.05
C PRO A 185 9.97 0.90 6.12
N ALA A 186 8.93 1.20 5.33
CA ALA A 186 7.72 0.39 5.29
C ALA A 186 7.94 -1.01 4.68
N ILE A 187 8.70 -1.10 3.58
CA ILE A 187 9.08 -2.39 2.99
C ILE A 187 9.98 -3.16 3.94
N ALA A 188 10.98 -2.50 4.53
CA ALA A 188 11.88 -3.12 5.50
C ALA A 188 11.08 -3.67 6.70
N GLN A 189 10.14 -2.88 7.24
CA GLN A 189 9.20 -3.34 8.26
C GLN A 189 8.38 -4.53 7.79
N ALA A 190 7.76 -4.49 6.60
CA ALA A 190 6.92 -5.58 6.09
C ALA A 190 7.71 -6.88 5.84
N VAL A 191 8.91 -6.75 5.27
CA VAL A 191 9.87 -7.84 5.12
C VAL A 191 10.16 -8.43 6.50
N TRP A 192 10.47 -7.62 7.51
CA TRP A 192 10.77 -8.13 8.85
C TRP A 192 9.54 -8.66 9.61
N ALA A 193 8.34 -8.12 9.40
CA ALA A 193 7.11 -8.58 10.05
C ALA A 193 6.58 -9.90 9.48
N ARG A 194 6.83 -10.22 8.19
CA ARG A 194 6.26 -11.42 7.54
C ARG A 194 6.76 -12.77 8.06
N LEU A 195 7.74 -12.84 8.97
CA LEU A 195 8.12 -14.10 9.64
C LEU A 195 7.97 -14.08 11.16
N ASP A 196 7.39 -13.03 11.74
CA ASP A 196 6.81 -13.16 13.06
C ASP A 196 5.32 -13.44 12.85
N ALA A 197 4.78 -14.47 13.51
CA ALA A 197 3.39 -14.90 13.38
C ALA A 197 2.25 -13.86 13.62
N PRO A 198 2.44 -12.62 14.18
CA PRO A 198 1.31 -11.75 14.50
C PRO A 198 0.48 -11.22 13.32
N LEU A 199 1.06 -10.95 12.14
CA LEU A 199 0.33 -10.17 11.12
C LEU A 199 -0.81 -10.96 10.46
N ALA A 200 -0.60 -12.25 10.18
CA ALA A 200 -1.65 -13.11 9.65
C ALA A 200 -2.77 -13.33 10.69
N ALA A 201 -2.40 -13.43 11.97
CA ALA A 201 -3.38 -13.49 13.07
C ALA A 201 -4.17 -12.18 13.19
N LEU A 202 -3.50 -11.03 13.04
CA LEU A 202 -4.12 -9.71 13.08
C LEU A 202 -5.12 -9.52 11.93
N ALA A 203 -4.73 -9.84 10.71
CA ALA A 203 -5.62 -9.76 9.55
C ALA A 203 -6.84 -10.70 9.70
N ARG A 204 -6.64 -11.91 10.25
CA ARG A 204 -7.75 -12.83 10.56
C ARG A 204 -8.69 -12.27 11.63
N ARG A 205 -8.14 -11.68 12.70
CA ARG A 205 -8.93 -11.01 13.75
C ARG A 205 -9.73 -9.83 13.19
N PHE A 206 -9.13 -9.02 12.32
CA PHE A 206 -9.82 -7.95 11.61
C PHE A 206 -10.98 -8.49 10.78
N CYS A 207 -10.75 -9.48 9.93
CA CYS A 207 -11.81 -10.03 9.08
C CYS A 207 -12.95 -10.65 9.91
N ALA A 208 -12.63 -11.32 11.03
CA ALA A 208 -13.62 -11.85 11.95
C ALA A 208 -14.46 -10.74 12.62
N ALA A 209 -13.82 -9.64 13.05
CA ALA A 209 -14.51 -8.52 13.69
C ALA A 209 -15.49 -7.80 12.76
N TYR A 210 -15.18 -7.73 11.46
CA TYR A 210 -16.02 -7.07 10.45
C TYR A 210 -16.85 -8.04 9.59
N ALA A 211 -16.95 -9.32 9.99
CA ALA A 211 -17.66 -10.36 9.24
C ALA A 211 -17.28 -10.46 7.74
N VAL A 212 -16.02 -10.15 7.41
CA VAL A 212 -15.50 -10.28 6.04
C VAL A 212 -15.10 -11.75 5.82
N PRO A 213 -15.77 -12.49 4.92
CA PRO A 213 -15.41 -13.88 4.68
C PRO A 213 -14.02 -13.96 4.04
N LEU A 214 -13.07 -14.59 4.73
CA LEU A 214 -11.78 -15.00 4.14
C LEU A 214 -11.95 -16.36 3.47
N THR A 215 -12.42 -16.40 2.23
CA THR A 215 -12.23 -17.60 1.42
C THR A 215 -10.77 -17.64 0.97
N ALA A 216 -9.91 -18.29 1.77
CA ALA A 216 -8.57 -18.63 1.32
C ALA A 216 -8.72 -19.69 0.21
N SER A 217 -8.76 -19.27 -1.04
CA SER A 217 -8.50 -20.18 -2.15
C SER A 217 -7.06 -20.67 -1.97
N ALA A 218 -6.91 -21.94 -1.57
CA ALA A 218 -5.62 -22.61 -1.57
C ALA A 218 -4.99 -22.43 -2.96
N PRO A 219 -3.68 -22.15 -3.06
CA PRO A 219 -3.02 -22.10 -4.36
C PRO A 219 -3.27 -23.45 -5.05
N SER A 220 -3.90 -23.41 -6.22
CA SER A 220 -4.03 -24.58 -7.09
C SER A 220 -2.63 -25.13 -7.32
N ALA A 221 -2.43 -26.40 -6.98
CA ALA A 221 -1.17 -27.09 -7.25
C ALA A 221 -0.83 -26.92 -8.74
N PRO A 222 0.43 -26.62 -9.10
CA PRO A 222 0.82 -26.57 -10.49
C PRO A 222 0.58 -27.95 -11.13
N ALA A 223 -0.05 -27.94 -12.31
CA ALA A 223 -0.20 -29.12 -13.15
C ALA A 223 1.15 -29.57 -13.73
#